data_AF-A0A7V5C2D6-F1
#
_entry.id   AF-A0A7V5C2D6-F1
#
_cell.length_a   1.000
_cell.length_b   1.000
_cell.length_c   1.000
_cell.angle_alpha   90.00
_cell.angle_beta   90.00
_cell.angle_gamma   90.00
#
_symmetry.space_group_name_H-M   'P 1'
#
loop_
_entity.id
_entity.type
_entity.pdbx_description
1 polymer ?
#
loop_
_entity_poly.entity_id
_entity_poly.type
_entity_poly.pdbx_seq_one_letter_code
_entity_poly.pdbx_strand_id
1 'polypeptide(L)'
;MIVAALVVALPLLGTLGPGQEGPLPDGGARPVVVRAELAAPSAGDRLLEARLVVDAHDADGIVAYEYRWNRATLGPIRRTDARHPTVSFLGLEPATRYALEVRAVDGRGWRSPWVPAFAGETPPPPVVVVAGDSVASGYHKAAFLLPGTCRDESWSYGRALVDELAGRLGEAWRPRLRLVAWPGAGVEHLLAGGADSCGTSHPPQLDEIEDLVDPATWNVVVVTAGVNSTNWVDVVTVLTRDTALALDERADAEACRRAVAERWDLPARRDALADEVARAVAALEATGSRVVWTGYYGIDGTRLVPGWTPIGEECAALMALALDDLHRVIRRGLAGRATWVELGHVPVSTQWWAGWPHPDAEGHRRIGTEVAAAIPVAG
;
A
#
# COMPACT_ATOMS: atom_id res chain seq x y z
N MET A 1 14.49 23.30 -16.88
CA MET A 1 13.73 23.80 -18.04
C MET A 1 12.36 23.15 -17.95
N ILE A 2 11.41 23.82 -17.31
CA ILE A 2 10.10 23.26 -16.94
C ILE A 2 9.16 23.48 -18.13
N VAL A 3 8.73 22.39 -18.77
CA VAL A 3 7.66 22.44 -19.78
C VAL A 3 6.36 22.13 -19.05
N ALA A 4 5.59 23.19 -18.76
CA ALA A 4 4.21 23.06 -18.32
C ALA A 4 3.38 22.47 -19.47
N ALA A 5 2.86 21.26 -19.29
CA ALA A 5 1.93 20.65 -20.21
C ALA A 5 0.57 21.37 -20.10
N LEU A 6 0.32 22.28 -21.04
CA LEU A 6 -0.96 22.94 -21.23
C LEU A 6 -1.96 21.90 -21.75
N VAL A 7 -2.85 21.42 -20.87
CA VAL A 7 -4.02 20.62 -21.27
C VAL A 7 -4.98 21.56 -21.99
N VAL A 8 -4.92 21.55 -23.32
CA VAL A 8 -5.90 22.25 -24.17
C VAL A 8 -7.13 21.36 -24.27
N ALA A 9 -8.16 21.69 -23.47
CA ALA A 9 -9.50 21.15 -23.67
C ALA A 9 -10.07 21.73 -24.98
N LEU A 10 -10.09 20.92 -26.04
CA LEU A 10 -10.83 21.26 -27.26
C LEU A 10 -12.32 20.93 -27.04
N PRO A 11 -13.25 21.86 -27.32
CA PRO A 11 -14.68 21.55 -27.31
C PRO A 11 -14.99 20.71 -28.55
N LEU A 12 -15.15 19.40 -28.37
CA LEU A 12 -15.71 18.52 -29.39
C LEU A 12 -17.22 18.70 -29.40
N LEU A 13 -17.71 19.54 -30.32
CA LEU A 13 -19.10 19.52 -30.79
C LEU A 13 -19.31 18.21 -31.58
N GLY A 14 -19.64 17.14 -30.85
CA GLY A 14 -20.04 15.84 -31.40
C GLY A 14 -21.56 15.71 -31.39
N THR A 15 -22.12 15.50 -32.57
CA THR A 15 -23.55 15.31 -32.88
C THR A 15 -24.20 14.17 -32.08
N LEU A 16 -25.34 14.49 -31.45
CA LEU A 16 -26.28 13.59 -30.79
C LEU A 16 -26.71 12.42 -31.70
N GLY A 17 -26.40 11.19 -31.31
CA GLY A 17 -27.01 9.99 -31.90
C GLY A 17 -28.39 9.69 -31.30
N PRO A 18 -29.34 9.13 -32.07
CA PRO A 18 -30.76 9.09 -31.73
C PRO A 18 -31.06 7.94 -30.76
N GLY A 19 -31.73 8.24 -29.66
CA GLY A 19 -32.17 7.22 -28.72
C GLY A 19 -32.80 7.79 -27.45
N GLN A 20 -34.10 8.10 -27.54
CA GLN A 20 -35.05 8.52 -26.48
C GLN A 20 -35.55 9.97 -26.54
N GLU A 21 -36.04 10.41 -27.70
CA GLU A 21 -36.81 11.66 -27.85
C GLU A 21 -38.33 11.41 -27.85
N GLY A 22 -38.81 10.49 -27.02
CA GLY A 22 -40.23 10.36 -26.74
C GLY A 22 -40.63 11.28 -25.59
N PRO A 23 -41.75 12.04 -25.69
CA PRO A 23 -42.30 12.74 -24.54
C PRO A 23 -42.54 11.75 -23.40
N LEU A 24 -42.15 12.15 -22.18
CA LEU A 24 -42.38 11.33 -21.00
C LEU A 24 -43.89 11.24 -20.71
N PRO A 25 -44.37 10.12 -20.14
CA PRO A 25 -45.72 10.06 -19.58
C PRO A 25 -45.94 11.21 -18.59
N ASP A 26 -47.14 11.79 -18.60
CA ASP A 26 -47.61 12.77 -17.61
C ASP A 26 -46.90 14.14 -17.58
N GLY A 27 -46.15 14.50 -18.62
CA GLY A 27 -45.51 15.82 -18.73
C GLY A 27 -44.31 16.01 -17.79
N GLY A 28 -43.74 14.93 -17.26
CA GLY A 28 -42.54 15.00 -16.44
C GLY A 28 -41.30 15.42 -17.24
N ALA A 29 -40.31 15.95 -16.53
CA ALA A 29 -39.01 16.32 -17.08
C ALA A 29 -38.01 15.18 -16.89
N ARG A 30 -37.07 15.02 -17.83
CA ARG A 30 -35.92 14.12 -17.65
C ARG A 30 -34.88 14.82 -16.77
N PRO A 31 -34.04 14.05 -16.06
CA PRO A 31 -32.92 14.64 -15.35
C PRO A 31 -31.99 15.36 -16.33
N VAL A 32 -31.38 16.45 -15.86
CA VAL A 32 -30.45 17.26 -16.65
C VAL A 32 -29.08 17.19 -16.01
N VAL A 33 -28.06 16.85 -16.80
CA VAL A 33 -26.66 16.96 -16.39
C VAL A 33 -26.11 18.28 -16.91
N VAL A 34 -25.72 19.16 -15.99
CA VAL A 34 -25.15 20.48 -16.28
C VAL A 34 -23.65 20.36 -16.57
N ARG A 35 -22.95 19.55 -15.77
CA ARG A 35 -21.51 19.30 -15.90
C ARG A 35 -21.18 17.87 -15.48
N ALA A 36 -20.24 17.26 -16.19
CA ALA A 36 -19.62 16.01 -15.78
C ALA A 36 -18.12 16.09 -16.05
N GLU A 37 -17.31 15.64 -15.10
CA GLU A 37 -15.85 15.65 -15.21
C GLU A 37 -15.26 14.46 -14.46
N LEU A 38 -14.29 13.78 -15.08
CA LEU A 38 -13.49 12.77 -14.42
C LEU A 38 -12.37 13.42 -13.62
N ALA A 39 -12.32 13.19 -12.31
CA ALA A 39 -11.20 13.64 -11.49
C ALA A 39 -9.94 12.80 -11.76
N ALA A 40 -8.78 13.38 -11.47
CA ALA A 40 -7.54 12.62 -11.45
C ALA A 40 -7.57 11.53 -10.34
N PRO A 41 -6.83 10.42 -10.52
CA PRO A 41 -6.62 9.43 -9.45
C PRO A 41 -6.13 10.07 -8.14
N SER A 42 -6.62 9.59 -7.00
CA SER A 42 -6.20 10.07 -5.69
C SER A 42 -5.95 8.92 -4.70
N ALA A 43 -5.21 9.19 -3.63
CA ALA A 43 -4.95 8.24 -2.54
C ALA A 43 -6.23 7.68 -1.88
N GLY A 44 -7.33 8.44 -1.94
CA GLY A 44 -8.63 8.03 -1.41
C GLY A 44 -9.35 7.01 -2.30
N ASP A 45 -9.01 6.92 -3.58
CA ASP A 45 -9.71 6.07 -4.54
C ASP A 45 -9.18 4.63 -4.48
N ARG A 46 -10.04 3.64 -4.71
CA ARG A 46 -9.58 2.25 -4.90
C ARG A 46 -8.66 2.20 -6.12
N LEU A 47 -7.72 1.25 -6.16
CA LEU A 47 -6.87 1.11 -7.35
C LEU A 47 -7.74 0.86 -8.59
N LEU A 48 -7.48 1.62 -9.65
CA LEU A 48 -8.27 1.65 -10.88
C LEU A 48 -9.69 2.19 -10.73
N GLU A 49 -9.99 2.94 -9.67
CA GLU A 49 -11.17 3.79 -9.60
C GLU A 49 -10.76 5.26 -9.57
N ALA A 50 -11.60 6.13 -10.14
CA ALA A 50 -11.48 7.57 -9.93
C ALA A 50 -12.85 8.18 -9.70
N ARG A 51 -12.87 9.29 -8.96
CA ARG A 51 -14.09 10.04 -8.70
C ARG A 51 -14.61 10.68 -9.99
N LEU A 52 -15.91 10.62 -10.17
CA LEU A 52 -16.64 11.38 -11.16
C LEU A 52 -17.30 12.57 -10.47
N VAL A 53 -17.13 13.78 -10.99
CA VAL A 53 -17.78 14.98 -10.48
C VAL A 53 -18.92 15.31 -11.43
N VAL A 54 -20.16 15.17 -10.95
CA VAL A 54 -21.36 15.41 -11.75
C VAL A 54 -22.25 16.44 -11.06
N ASP A 55 -22.62 17.49 -11.79
CA ASP A 55 -23.69 18.40 -11.42
C ASP A 55 -24.92 18.06 -12.25
N ALA A 56 -25.96 17.55 -11.60
CA ALA A 56 -27.21 17.16 -12.23
C ALA A 56 -28.39 17.50 -11.32
N HIS A 57 -29.51 17.85 -11.94
CA HIS A 57 -30.74 18.17 -11.22
C HIS A 57 -31.95 17.54 -11.89
N ASP A 58 -32.92 17.20 -11.06
CA ASP A 58 -34.22 16.67 -11.44
C ASP A 58 -35.23 16.91 -10.30
N ALA A 59 -36.50 17.09 -10.64
CA ALA A 59 -37.55 17.34 -9.64
C ALA A 59 -37.83 16.13 -8.75
N ASP A 60 -37.62 14.91 -9.25
CA ASP A 60 -37.77 13.65 -8.53
C ASP A 60 -36.44 13.18 -7.88
N GLY A 61 -35.37 13.98 -8.04
CA GLY A 61 -34.05 13.74 -7.46
C GLY A 61 -33.22 12.71 -8.22
N ILE A 62 -31.89 12.88 -8.20
CA ILE A 62 -30.94 11.96 -8.84
C ILE A 62 -30.64 10.79 -7.89
N VAL A 63 -30.85 9.56 -8.38
CA VAL A 63 -30.63 8.34 -7.59
C VAL A 63 -29.39 7.55 -8.02
N ALA A 64 -28.88 7.78 -9.23
CA ALA A 64 -27.63 7.22 -9.71
C ALA A 64 -27.12 7.92 -10.98
N TYR A 65 -25.91 7.55 -11.37
CA TYR A 65 -25.38 7.83 -12.70
C TYR A 65 -25.12 6.53 -13.46
N GLU A 66 -25.26 6.60 -14.78
CA GLU A 66 -24.77 5.57 -15.69
C GLU A 66 -23.59 6.14 -16.47
N TYR A 67 -22.56 5.34 -16.69
CA TYR A 67 -21.36 5.73 -17.44
C TYR A 67 -20.93 4.66 -18.44
N ARG A 68 -20.16 5.04 -19.46
CA ARG A 68 -19.55 4.11 -20.41
C ARG A 68 -18.22 4.64 -20.95
N TRP A 69 -17.27 3.74 -21.12
CA TRP A 69 -15.99 4.01 -21.76
C TRP A 69 -16.07 3.65 -23.25
N ASN A 70 -15.73 4.59 -24.12
CA ASN A 70 -15.86 4.45 -25.57
C ASN A 70 -14.48 4.53 -26.25
N ARG A 71 -14.31 3.74 -27.32
CA ARG A 71 -13.20 3.87 -28.29
C ARG A 71 -13.78 4.06 -29.68
N ALA A 72 -13.40 3.21 -30.64
CA ALA A 72 -14.04 3.12 -31.95
C ALA A 72 -15.51 2.65 -31.84
N THR A 73 -15.84 1.92 -30.78
CA THR A 73 -17.20 1.46 -30.46
C THR A 73 -17.61 1.95 -29.07
N LEU A 74 -18.93 1.96 -28.84
CA LEU A 74 -19.50 2.23 -27.54
C LEU A 74 -19.23 1.07 -26.59
N GLY A 75 -18.77 1.37 -25.38
CA GLY A 75 -18.54 0.37 -24.35
C GLY A 75 -19.82 -0.03 -23.60
N PRO A 76 -19.70 -1.01 -22.67
CA PRO A 76 -20.80 -1.41 -21.82
C PRO A 76 -21.22 -0.28 -20.88
N ILE A 77 -22.53 -0.17 -20.63
CA ILE A 77 -23.08 0.76 -19.64
C ILE A 77 -22.85 0.19 -18.24
N ARG A 78 -22.28 1.00 -17.38
CA ARG A 78 -22.10 0.75 -15.95
C ARG A 78 -22.94 1.73 -15.15
N ARG A 79 -23.19 1.41 -13.88
CA ARG A 79 -23.96 2.24 -12.95
C ARG A 79 -23.11 2.54 -11.73
N THR A 80 -23.21 3.77 -11.23
CA THR A 80 -22.52 4.24 -10.03
C THR A 80 -23.47 5.06 -9.17
N ASP A 81 -23.17 5.21 -7.88
CA ASP A 81 -24.08 5.87 -6.94
C ASP A 81 -24.13 7.40 -7.14
N ALA A 82 -25.20 8.05 -6.67
CA ALA A 82 -25.37 9.49 -6.87
C ALA A 82 -24.60 10.37 -5.87
N ARG A 83 -24.18 9.84 -4.71
CA ARG A 83 -23.58 10.62 -3.63
C ARG A 83 -22.07 10.73 -3.77
N HIS A 84 -21.42 9.65 -4.18
CA HIS A 84 -19.98 9.51 -4.37
C HIS A 84 -19.67 8.76 -5.66
N PRO A 85 -20.15 9.26 -6.83
CA PRO A 85 -19.97 8.55 -8.09
C PRO A 85 -18.49 8.31 -8.40
N THR A 86 -18.16 7.05 -8.64
CA THR A 86 -16.84 6.62 -9.14
C THR A 86 -16.98 5.91 -10.47
N VAL A 87 -15.90 5.89 -11.24
CA VAL A 87 -15.76 5.06 -12.44
C VAL A 87 -14.59 4.12 -12.29
N SER A 88 -14.78 2.89 -12.78
CA SER A 88 -13.74 1.86 -12.85
C SER A 88 -13.01 1.89 -14.19
N PHE A 89 -11.69 1.70 -14.14
CA PHE A 89 -10.79 1.49 -15.27
C PHE A 89 -10.50 0.00 -15.53
N LEU A 90 -11.09 -0.92 -14.75
CA LEU A 90 -10.94 -2.35 -14.98
C LEU A 90 -11.43 -2.75 -16.38
N GLY A 91 -10.64 -3.59 -17.05
CA GLY A 91 -10.91 -4.03 -18.41
C GLY A 91 -10.60 -2.99 -19.48
N LEU A 92 -10.07 -1.81 -19.11
CA LEU A 92 -9.43 -0.89 -20.04
C LEU A 92 -7.95 -1.21 -20.18
N GLU A 93 -7.29 -0.56 -21.14
CA GLU A 93 -5.84 -0.61 -21.31
C GLU A 93 -5.24 0.68 -20.74
N PRO A 94 -4.09 0.63 -20.05
CA PRO A 94 -3.38 1.83 -19.60
C PRO A 94 -2.85 2.63 -20.80
N ALA A 95 -2.55 3.91 -20.58
CA ALA A 95 -1.93 4.80 -21.58
C ALA A 95 -2.60 4.74 -22.97
N THR A 96 -3.92 4.56 -22.99
CA THR A 96 -4.70 4.33 -24.22
C THR A 96 -5.82 5.35 -24.31
N ARG A 97 -6.14 5.82 -25.52
CA ARG A 97 -7.20 6.82 -25.73
C ARG A 97 -8.59 6.22 -25.55
N TYR A 98 -9.37 6.88 -24.70
CA TYR A 98 -10.80 6.62 -24.46
C TYR A 98 -11.57 7.94 -24.34
N ALA A 99 -12.88 7.85 -24.56
CA ALA A 99 -13.84 8.88 -24.14
C ALA A 99 -14.78 8.30 -23.08
N LEU A 100 -15.06 9.05 -22.02
CA LEU A 100 -16.04 8.72 -21.00
C LEU A 100 -17.30 9.55 -21.23
N GLU A 101 -18.45 8.88 -21.27
CA GLU A 101 -19.75 9.54 -21.27
C GLU A 101 -20.54 9.13 -20.04
N VAL A 102 -21.37 10.05 -19.55
CA VAL A 102 -22.18 9.92 -18.34
C VAL A 102 -23.61 10.37 -18.62
N ARG A 103 -24.58 9.78 -17.92
CA ARG A 103 -25.95 10.30 -17.84
C ARG A 103 -26.51 10.12 -16.43
N ALA A 104 -27.44 10.98 -16.05
CA ALA A 104 -28.13 10.89 -14.78
C ALA A 104 -29.38 10.00 -14.87
N VAL A 105 -29.72 9.35 -13.76
CA VAL A 105 -30.94 8.57 -13.58
C VAL A 105 -31.70 9.10 -12.37
N ASP A 106 -32.98 9.45 -12.56
CA ASP A 106 -33.84 9.99 -11.50
C ASP A 106 -34.60 8.90 -10.72
N GLY A 107 -35.37 9.32 -9.71
CA GLY A 107 -36.20 8.43 -8.88
C GLY A 107 -37.30 7.67 -9.64
N ARG A 108 -37.68 8.13 -10.85
CA ARG A 108 -38.64 7.45 -11.73
C ARG A 108 -37.96 6.51 -12.74
N GLY A 109 -36.64 6.46 -12.74
CA GLY A 109 -35.84 5.68 -13.68
C GLY A 109 -35.72 6.32 -15.06
N TRP A 110 -36.11 7.59 -15.22
CA TRP A 110 -35.86 8.33 -16.44
C TRP A 110 -34.39 8.74 -16.49
N ARG A 111 -33.92 8.92 -17.72
CA ARG A 111 -32.49 9.09 -18.01
C ARG A 111 -32.27 10.35 -18.82
N SER A 112 -31.22 11.09 -18.48
CA SER A 112 -30.74 12.21 -19.27
C SER A 112 -30.14 11.71 -20.59
N PRO A 113 -29.93 12.59 -21.58
CA PRO A 113 -28.98 12.35 -22.65
C PRO A 113 -27.57 12.04 -22.08
N TRP A 114 -26.76 11.36 -22.89
CA TRP A 114 -25.34 11.17 -22.60
C TRP A 114 -24.59 12.49 -22.76
N VAL A 115 -23.71 12.81 -21.81
CA VAL A 115 -22.80 13.95 -21.85
C VAL A 115 -21.36 13.48 -21.71
N PRO A 116 -20.39 14.14 -22.39
CA PRO A 116 -18.98 13.80 -22.23
C PRO A 116 -18.49 14.22 -20.84
N ALA A 117 -17.71 13.35 -20.19
CA ALA A 117 -17.07 13.60 -18.91
C ALA A 117 -15.53 13.56 -18.97
N PHE A 118 -14.97 12.89 -19.98
CA PHE A 118 -13.52 12.82 -20.23
C PHE A 118 -13.25 12.45 -21.69
N ALA A 119 -12.16 12.95 -22.26
CA ALA A 119 -11.60 12.49 -23.51
C ALA A 119 -10.07 12.63 -23.46
N GLY A 120 -9.35 11.52 -23.54
CA GLY A 120 -7.90 11.53 -23.36
C GLY A 120 -7.32 10.13 -23.22
N GLU A 121 -6.07 10.07 -22.79
CA GLU A 121 -5.37 8.82 -22.49
C GLU A 121 -5.63 8.40 -21.04
N THR A 122 -5.92 7.12 -20.85
CA THR A 122 -6.02 6.52 -19.51
C THR A 122 -4.68 6.62 -18.77
N PRO A 123 -4.68 6.65 -17.43
CA PRO A 123 -3.45 6.62 -16.62
C PRO A 123 -2.49 5.47 -16.98
N PRO A 124 -1.19 5.61 -16.70
CA PRO A 124 -0.27 4.47 -16.69
C PRO A 124 -0.59 3.52 -15.52
N PRO A 125 -0.03 2.31 -15.49
CA PRO A 125 -0.23 1.38 -14.38
C PRO A 125 0.18 1.99 -13.03
N PRO A 126 -0.48 1.59 -11.92
CA PRO A 126 -0.17 2.07 -10.57
C PRO A 126 1.30 1.92 -10.22
N VAL A 127 1.79 2.77 -9.33
CA VAL A 127 3.12 2.65 -8.74
C VAL A 127 2.98 2.09 -7.33
N VAL A 128 3.75 1.05 -7.02
CA VAL A 128 3.88 0.50 -5.68
C VAL A 128 5.31 0.72 -5.23
N VAL A 129 5.49 1.58 -4.23
CA VAL A 129 6.78 1.81 -3.59
C VAL A 129 6.82 1.03 -2.28
N VAL A 130 7.82 0.17 -2.11
CA VAL A 130 8.08 -0.56 -0.87
C VAL A 130 9.28 0.06 -0.20
N ALA A 131 9.09 0.55 1.03
CA ALA A 131 10.09 1.27 1.79
C ALA A 131 10.29 0.66 3.18
N GLY A 132 11.42 0.96 3.80
CA GLY A 132 11.73 0.57 5.17
C GLY A 132 13.01 -0.25 5.28
N ASP A 133 12.94 -1.32 6.07
CA ASP A 133 14.12 -2.04 6.54
C ASP A 133 14.47 -3.31 5.73
N SER A 134 15.26 -4.20 6.32
CA SER A 134 15.66 -5.49 5.76
C SER A 134 14.51 -6.41 5.34
N VAL A 135 13.36 -6.35 6.01
CA VAL A 135 12.16 -7.12 5.66
C VAL A 135 11.57 -6.58 4.36
N ALA A 136 11.56 -5.26 4.19
CA ALA A 136 11.14 -4.61 2.96
C ALA A 136 12.16 -4.82 1.83
N SER A 137 13.46 -4.73 2.11
CA SER A 137 14.51 -4.76 1.09
C SER A 137 14.72 -6.11 0.41
N GLY A 138 14.10 -7.17 0.92
CA GLY A 138 14.36 -8.54 0.46
C GLY A 138 15.73 -9.03 0.90
N TYR A 139 16.20 -8.61 2.08
CA TYR A 139 17.47 -9.09 2.62
C TYR A 139 17.45 -10.62 2.75
N HIS A 140 18.42 -11.29 2.13
CA HIS A 140 18.60 -12.72 2.28
C HIS A 140 20.06 -13.15 2.23
N LYS A 141 20.33 -14.33 2.79
CA LYS A 141 21.62 -15.00 2.73
C LYS A 141 21.45 -16.42 2.22
N ALA A 142 22.28 -16.80 1.25
CA ALA A 142 22.31 -18.17 0.74
C ALA A 142 22.85 -19.18 1.77
N ALA A 143 23.73 -18.74 2.69
CA ALA A 143 24.22 -19.53 3.82
C ALA A 143 24.80 -18.63 4.92
N PHE A 144 24.95 -19.16 6.14
CA PHE A 144 25.48 -18.44 7.31
C PHE A 144 26.80 -17.71 7.05
N LEU A 145 27.69 -18.32 6.26
CA LEU A 145 29.05 -17.82 5.98
C LEU A 145 29.12 -16.91 4.73
N LEU A 146 28.03 -16.79 3.98
CA LEU A 146 28.02 -16.01 2.74
C LEU A 146 27.56 -14.57 2.99
N PRO A 147 28.02 -13.61 2.17
CA PRO A 147 27.51 -12.24 2.19
C PRO A 147 25.98 -12.23 1.98
N GLY A 148 25.29 -11.35 2.69
CA GLY A 148 23.86 -11.12 2.46
C GLY A 148 23.61 -10.16 1.30
N THR A 149 22.40 -10.20 0.75
CA THR A 149 21.90 -9.17 -0.15
C THR A 149 21.41 -7.97 0.66
N CYS A 150 21.80 -6.76 0.26
CA CYS A 150 21.32 -5.54 0.94
C CYS A 150 19.95 -5.11 0.37
N ARG A 151 19.74 -5.40 -0.91
CA ARG A 151 18.53 -5.05 -1.63
C ARG A 151 18.33 -6.06 -2.76
N ASP A 152 17.22 -6.79 -2.73
CA ASP A 152 16.82 -7.73 -3.76
C ASP A 152 15.31 -7.62 -4.00
N GLU A 153 14.95 -6.89 -5.07
CA GLU A 153 13.55 -6.69 -5.44
C GLU A 153 12.84 -8.02 -5.72
N SER A 154 13.55 -8.99 -6.33
CA SER A 154 12.96 -10.29 -6.68
C SER A 154 12.64 -11.15 -5.47
N TRP A 155 13.31 -10.90 -4.34
CA TRP A 155 13.09 -11.59 -3.08
C TRP A 155 12.18 -10.81 -2.11
N SER A 156 12.04 -9.50 -2.29
CA SER A 156 11.20 -8.66 -1.44
C SER A 156 9.73 -9.10 -1.44
N TYR A 157 9.02 -8.87 -0.34
CA TYR A 157 7.56 -9.09 -0.31
C TYR A 157 6.82 -8.18 -1.31
N GLY A 158 7.46 -7.08 -1.73
CA GLY A 158 6.95 -6.18 -2.76
C GLY A 158 6.69 -6.87 -4.09
N ARG A 159 7.49 -7.89 -4.43
CA ARG A 159 7.27 -8.69 -5.64
C ARG A 159 5.96 -9.48 -5.56
N ALA A 160 5.77 -10.21 -4.46
CA ALA A 160 4.54 -10.98 -4.22
C ALA A 160 3.31 -10.08 -4.15
N LEU A 161 3.41 -8.93 -3.47
CA LEU A 161 2.38 -7.90 -3.44
C LEU A 161 1.95 -7.46 -4.85
N VAL A 162 2.90 -7.15 -5.73
CA VAL A 162 2.61 -6.71 -7.10
C VAL A 162 2.00 -7.83 -7.94
N ASP A 163 2.45 -9.08 -7.76
CA ASP A 163 1.89 -10.23 -8.46
C ASP A 163 0.42 -10.49 -8.02
N GLU A 164 0.11 -10.38 -6.74
CA GLU A 164 -1.26 -10.49 -6.21
C GLU A 164 -2.18 -9.36 -6.71
N LEU A 165 -1.67 -8.12 -6.72
CA LEU A 165 -2.40 -6.99 -7.29
C LEU A 165 -2.63 -7.17 -8.79
N ALA A 166 -1.63 -7.60 -9.55
CA ALA A 166 -1.78 -7.86 -10.99
C ALA A 166 -2.85 -8.94 -11.27
N GLY A 167 -2.94 -9.98 -10.44
CA GLY A 167 -4.00 -10.99 -10.54
C GLY A 167 -5.41 -10.42 -10.35
N ARG A 168 -5.57 -9.36 -9.56
CA ARG A 168 -6.85 -8.68 -9.31
C ARG A 168 -7.16 -7.56 -10.31
N LEU A 169 -6.14 -6.86 -10.79
CA LEU A 169 -6.27 -5.70 -11.69
C LEU A 169 -6.26 -6.09 -13.18
N GLY A 170 -5.73 -7.27 -13.50
CA GLY A 170 -5.40 -7.69 -14.86
C GLY A 170 -3.96 -7.29 -15.24
N GLU A 171 -3.31 -8.12 -16.06
CA GLU A 171 -1.89 -7.98 -16.39
C GLU A 171 -1.53 -6.64 -17.06
N ALA A 172 -2.44 -6.08 -17.86
CA ALA A 172 -2.25 -4.75 -18.46
C ALA A 172 -2.03 -3.67 -17.39
N TRP A 173 -2.62 -3.82 -16.21
CA TRP A 173 -2.52 -2.88 -15.09
C TRP A 173 -1.54 -3.34 -14.01
N ARG A 174 -0.64 -4.30 -14.30
CA ARG A 174 0.38 -4.74 -13.34
C ARG A 174 1.12 -3.53 -12.76
N PRO A 175 1.09 -3.34 -11.42
CA PRO A 175 1.76 -2.20 -10.83
C PRO A 175 3.27 -2.22 -11.07
N ARG A 176 3.86 -1.03 -11.18
CA ARG A 176 5.31 -0.86 -11.24
C ARG A 176 5.87 -0.89 -9.82
N LEU A 177 6.64 -1.92 -9.50
CA LEU A 177 7.35 -2.00 -8.23
C LEU A 177 8.53 -1.03 -8.21
N ARG A 178 8.71 -0.34 -7.07
CA ARG A 178 9.91 0.39 -6.72
C ARG A 178 10.29 0.01 -5.30
N LEU A 179 11.55 -0.31 -5.09
CA LEU A 179 12.07 -0.62 -3.78
C LEU A 179 12.86 0.60 -3.25
N VAL A 180 12.65 1.00 -2.01
CA VAL A 180 13.37 2.10 -1.34
C VAL A 180 13.61 1.65 0.10
N ALA A 181 14.28 0.50 0.25
CA ALA A 181 14.47 -0.16 1.54
C ALA A 181 15.86 -0.76 1.63
N TRP A 182 16.39 -0.85 2.86
CA TRP A 182 17.71 -1.43 3.13
C TRP A 182 17.83 -1.95 4.57
N PRO A 183 18.73 -2.92 4.83
CA PRO A 183 18.90 -3.52 6.15
C PRO A 183 19.46 -2.51 7.16
N GLY A 184 18.87 -2.51 8.35
CA GLY A 184 19.21 -1.59 9.44
C GLY A 184 18.44 -0.27 9.42
N ALA A 185 17.64 0.01 8.38
CA ALA A 185 16.83 1.23 8.37
C ALA A 185 15.77 1.21 9.49
N GLY A 186 15.71 2.29 10.26
CA GLY A 186 14.60 2.62 11.16
C GLY A 186 13.69 3.70 10.57
N VAL A 187 12.71 4.17 11.34
CA VAL A 187 11.82 5.28 10.94
C VAL A 187 12.60 6.58 10.72
N GLU A 188 13.62 6.85 11.55
CA GLU A 188 14.52 7.99 11.38
C GLU A 188 15.20 8.01 10.00
N HIS A 189 15.46 6.85 9.40
CA HIS A 189 16.10 6.73 8.08
C HIS A 189 15.13 7.06 6.93
N LEU A 190 13.81 6.93 7.16
CA LEU A 190 12.81 7.46 6.22
C LEU A 190 12.99 8.98 6.08
N LEU A 191 13.27 9.66 7.19
CA LEU A 191 13.31 11.12 7.30
C LEU A 191 14.68 11.72 6.99
N ALA A 192 15.77 11.04 7.35
CA ALA A 192 17.11 11.62 7.36
C ALA A 192 18.15 10.82 6.57
N GLY A 193 17.79 9.63 6.06
CA GLY A 193 18.74 8.71 5.44
C GLY A 193 19.68 8.08 6.46
N GLY A 194 20.77 7.49 5.98
CA GLY A 194 21.79 6.87 6.84
C GLY A 194 22.56 5.78 6.10
N ALA A 195 23.23 4.91 6.85
CA ALA A 195 23.98 3.79 6.27
C ALA A 195 23.24 2.47 6.46
N ASP A 196 23.23 1.64 5.43
CA ASP A 196 22.74 0.26 5.56
C ASP A 196 23.76 -0.64 6.28
N SER A 197 23.30 -1.83 6.66
CA SER A 197 24.14 -2.85 7.30
C SER A 197 25.26 -3.39 6.39
N CYS A 198 25.29 -2.98 5.12
CA CYS A 198 26.33 -3.31 4.16
C CYS A 198 27.36 -2.18 3.98
N GLY A 199 27.20 -1.07 4.70
CA GLY A 199 28.12 0.08 4.67
C GLY A 199 27.84 1.09 3.56
N THR A 200 26.72 0.98 2.85
CA THR A 200 26.32 1.96 1.83
C THR A 200 25.50 3.09 2.47
N SER A 201 25.86 4.34 2.17
CA SER A 201 25.09 5.51 2.59
C SER A 201 23.95 5.78 1.62
N HIS A 202 22.77 6.09 2.16
CA HIS A 202 21.54 6.37 1.42
C HIS A 202 20.97 7.73 1.85
N PRO A 203 20.33 8.48 0.92
CA PRO A 203 19.54 9.66 1.27
C PRO A 203 18.28 9.27 2.09
N PRO A 204 17.49 10.23 2.58
CA PRO A 204 16.16 9.92 3.10
C PRO A 204 15.32 9.10 2.12
N GLN A 205 14.66 8.05 2.60
CA GLN A 205 13.75 7.28 1.74
C GLN A 205 12.61 8.14 1.21
N LEU A 206 12.17 9.15 1.97
CA LEU A 206 11.13 10.08 1.53
C LEU A 206 11.52 10.84 0.26
N ASP A 207 12.75 11.32 0.17
CA ASP A 207 13.23 12.05 -1.02
C ASP A 207 13.16 11.15 -2.27
N GLU A 208 13.61 9.89 -2.13
CA GLU A 208 13.49 8.91 -3.23
C GLU A 208 12.04 8.58 -3.56
N ILE A 209 11.15 8.46 -2.57
CA ILE A 209 9.72 8.20 -2.78
C ILE A 209 9.08 9.36 -3.55
N GLU A 210 9.38 10.61 -3.19
CA GLU A 210 8.88 11.81 -3.88
C GLU A 210 9.25 11.83 -5.36
N ASP A 211 10.47 11.38 -5.70
CA ASP A 211 10.92 11.27 -7.09
C ASP A 211 10.29 10.09 -7.87
N LEU A 212 9.76 9.08 -7.17
CA LEU A 212 9.25 7.84 -7.76
C LEU A 212 7.74 7.80 -7.92
N VAL A 213 6.99 8.56 -7.11
CA VAL A 213 5.53 8.67 -7.25
C VAL A 213 5.16 9.45 -8.51
N ASP A 214 4.01 9.11 -9.08
CA ASP A 214 3.55 9.67 -10.34
C ASP A 214 2.15 10.27 -10.16
N PRO A 215 1.97 11.61 -10.20
CA PRO A 215 0.68 12.25 -9.96
C PRO A 215 -0.36 11.93 -11.05
N ALA A 216 0.04 11.29 -12.16
CA ALA A 216 -0.87 10.86 -13.21
C ALA A 216 -1.50 9.48 -12.95
N THR A 217 -1.14 8.77 -11.87
CA THR A 217 -1.65 7.43 -11.55
C THR A 217 -1.89 7.22 -10.05
N TRP A 218 -2.35 6.03 -9.69
CA TRP A 218 -2.50 5.60 -8.30
C TRP A 218 -1.14 5.24 -7.71
N ASN A 219 -0.76 5.90 -6.62
CA ASN A 219 0.46 5.62 -5.87
C ASN A 219 0.12 4.91 -4.56
N VAL A 220 0.81 3.81 -4.29
CA VAL A 220 0.76 3.10 -3.01
C VAL A 220 2.18 3.06 -2.44
N VAL A 221 2.35 3.55 -1.23
CA VAL A 221 3.60 3.42 -0.48
C VAL A 221 3.36 2.44 0.66
N VAL A 222 4.12 1.35 0.68
CA VAL A 222 4.11 0.34 1.73
C VAL A 222 5.37 0.48 2.56
N VAL A 223 5.23 0.72 3.86
CA VAL A 223 6.35 0.93 4.80
C VAL A 223 6.44 -0.23 5.78
N THR A 224 7.61 -0.86 5.88
CA THR A 224 7.99 -1.77 6.98
C THR A 224 9.16 -1.16 7.75
N ALA A 225 8.87 -0.39 8.79
CA ALA A 225 9.89 0.26 9.62
C ALA A 225 9.42 0.40 11.08
N GLY A 226 10.38 0.39 12.00
CA GLY A 226 10.13 0.59 13.43
C GLY A 226 11.00 -0.29 14.33
N VAL A 227 11.29 -1.52 13.91
CA VAL A 227 12.08 -2.44 14.76
C VAL A 227 13.50 -1.93 14.98
N ASN A 228 14.15 -1.39 13.93
CA ASN A 228 15.49 -0.79 14.02
C ASN A 228 15.49 0.62 14.62
N SER A 229 14.32 1.21 14.88
CA SER A 229 14.20 2.41 15.74
C SER A 229 14.22 2.06 17.23
N THR A 230 14.57 0.83 17.56
CA THR A 230 14.78 0.34 18.93
C THR A 230 16.08 -0.47 18.94
N ASN A 231 16.55 -0.89 20.11
CA ASN A 231 17.71 -1.77 20.24
C ASN A 231 17.39 -3.26 20.02
N TRP A 232 16.32 -3.57 19.28
CA TRP A 232 15.81 -4.93 19.14
C TRP A 232 16.81 -5.94 18.57
N VAL A 233 17.68 -5.53 17.65
CA VAL A 233 18.75 -6.40 17.13
C VAL A 233 19.69 -6.86 18.24
N ASP A 234 20.02 -5.97 19.19
CA ASP A 234 20.83 -6.31 20.36
C ASP A 234 20.07 -7.26 21.29
N VAL A 235 18.77 -7.03 21.49
CA VAL A 235 17.89 -7.91 22.29
C VAL A 235 17.91 -9.34 21.73
N VAL A 236 17.69 -9.51 20.43
CA VAL A 236 17.66 -10.83 19.77
C VAL A 236 19.04 -11.49 19.77
N THR A 237 20.11 -10.72 19.54
CA THR A 237 21.49 -11.23 19.53
C THR A 237 21.92 -11.73 20.91
N VAL A 238 21.64 -10.95 21.95
CA VAL A 238 21.88 -11.36 23.35
C VAL A 238 21.06 -12.59 23.68
N LEU A 239 19.77 -12.57 23.34
CA LEU A 239 18.88 -13.68 23.66
C LEU A 239 19.40 -14.97 23.03
N THR A 240 19.74 -14.93 21.75
CA THR A 240 20.34 -16.04 21.02
C THR A 240 21.59 -16.57 21.72
N ARG A 241 22.49 -15.70 22.18
CA ARG A 241 23.70 -16.13 22.87
C ARG A 241 23.39 -16.76 24.22
N ASP A 242 22.46 -16.19 24.97
CA ASP A 242 22.15 -16.61 26.33
C ASP A 242 21.36 -17.94 26.33
N THR A 243 20.53 -18.22 25.31
CA THR A 243 19.83 -19.52 25.12
C THR A 243 20.70 -20.59 24.46
N ALA A 244 21.75 -20.21 23.71
CA ALA A 244 22.72 -21.18 23.17
C ALA A 244 23.43 -22.01 24.25
N LEU A 245 23.50 -21.47 25.47
CA LEU A 245 24.20 -22.05 26.62
C LEU A 245 23.23 -22.55 27.70
N ALA A 246 21.92 -22.41 27.50
CA ALA A 246 20.91 -22.89 28.41
C ALA A 246 20.82 -24.42 28.33
N LEU A 247 20.73 -25.07 29.50
CA LEU A 247 20.63 -26.52 29.61
C LEU A 247 19.21 -27.01 29.89
N ASP A 248 18.27 -26.09 30.16
CA ASP A 248 16.85 -26.38 30.44
C ASP A 248 15.92 -25.19 30.11
N GLU A 249 14.63 -25.49 29.98
CA GLU A 249 13.55 -24.54 29.62
C GLU A 249 13.44 -23.35 30.59
N ARG A 250 13.83 -23.53 31.86
CA ARG A 250 13.74 -22.47 32.87
C ARG A 250 14.82 -21.41 32.64
N ALA A 251 16.02 -21.83 32.23
CA ALA A 251 17.09 -20.93 31.86
C ALA A 251 16.73 -20.11 30.61
N ASP A 252 16.08 -20.73 29.63
CA ASP A 252 15.58 -20.05 28.42
C ASP A 252 14.52 -18.99 28.74
N ALA A 253 13.52 -19.34 29.57
CA ALA A 253 12.49 -18.40 30.01
C ALA A 253 13.08 -17.19 30.78
N GLU A 254 14.14 -17.40 31.58
CA GLU A 254 14.86 -16.32 32.27
C GLU A 254 15.69 -15.46 31.31
N ALA A 255 16.34 -16.07 30.31
CA ALA A 255 17.05 -15.33 29.26
C ALA A 255 16.08 -14.43 28.49
N CYS A 256 14.91 -14.94 28.11
CA CYS A 256 13.85 -14.18 27.44
C CYS A 256 13.31 -13.04 28.29
N ARG A 257 13.03 -13.28 29.57
CA ARG A 257 12.59 -12.22 30.48
C ARG A 257 13.62 -11.11 30.59
N ARG A 258 14.90 -11.44 30.77
CA ARG A 258 15.97 -10.43 30.86
C ARG A 258 16.14 -9.67 29.55
N ALA A 259 16.11 -10.36 28.41
CA ALA A 259 16.23 -9.74 27.10
C ALA A 259 15.10 -8.72 26.85
N VAL A 260 13.84 -9.12 27.08
CA VAL A 260 12.68 -8.26 26.80
C VAL A 260 12.45 -7.20 27.88
N ALA A 261 12.49 -7.58 29.16
CA ALA A 261 12.10 -6.68 30.25
C ALA A 261 13.23 -5.73 30.69
N GLU A 262 14.49 -6.16 30.62
CA GLU A 262 15.62 -5.37 31.13
C GLU A 262 16.40 -4.67 30.04
N ARG A 263 16.44 -5.23 28.82
CA ARG A 263 17.29 -4.70 27.74
C ARG A 263 16.53 -3.96 26.67
N TRP A 264 15.26 -4.29 26.43
CA TRP A 264 14.54 -3.62 25.35
C TRP A 264 14.24 -2.16 25.68
N ASP A 265 14.72 -1.25 24.84
CA ASP A 265 14.68 0.20 25.07
C ASP A 265 13.36 0.87 24.64
N LEU A 266 12.41 0.12 24.07
CA LEU A 266 11.16 0.68 23.56
C LEU A 266 10.46 1.58 24.59
N PRO A 267 10.31 1.22 25.88
CA PRO A 267 9.68 2.09 26.88
C PRO A 267 10.27 3.51 26.94
N ALA A 268 11.59 3.66 26.76
CA ALA A 268 12.26 4.96 26.76
C ALA A 268 12.12 5.70 25.42
N ARG A 269 11.84 4.99 24.33
CA ARG A 269 11.74 5.55 22.97
C ARG A 269 10.31 5.73 22.45
N ARG A 270 9.28 5.31 23.21
CA ARG A 270 7.88 5.27 22.72
C ARG A 270 7.41 6.57 22.10
N ASP A 271 7.64 7.70 22.77
CA ASP A 271 7.14 9.01 22.31
C ASP A 271 7.92 9.50 21.10
N ALA A 272 9.26 9.42 21.14
CA ALA A 272 10.10 9.78 19.99
C ALA A 272 9.76 8.95 18.74
N LEU A 273 9.59 7.63 18.88
CA LEU A 273 9.21 6.75 17.77
C LEU A 273 7.82 7.09 17.23
N ALA A 274 6.83 7.32 18.10
CA ALA A 274 5.49 7.71 17.65
C ALA A 274 5.51 9.05 16.89
N ASP A 275 6.29 10.02 17.37
CA ASP A 275 6.44 11.32 16.71
C ASP A 275 7.17 11.21 15.36
N GLU A 276 8.19 10.35 15.26
CA GLU A 276 8.88 10.03 14.00
C GLU A 276 7.92 9.40 12.99
N VAL A 277 7.12 8.41 13.42
CA VAL A 277 6.10 7.77 12.57
C VAL A 277 5.06 8.80 12.10
N ALA A 278 4.61 9.68 13.01
CA ALA A 278 3.65 10.73 12.67
C ALA A 278 4.19 11.71 11.62
N ARG A 279 5.48 12.07 11.71
CA ARG A 279 6.14 12.90 10.68
C ARG A 279 6.28 12.16 9.36
N ALA A 280 6.71 10.91 9.40
CA ALA A 280 6.90 10.10 8.19
C ALA A 280 5.58 9.89 7.43
N VAL A 281 4.49 9.50 8.11
CA VAL A 281 3.19 9.32 7.46
C VAL A 281 2.63 10.62 6.91
N ALA A 282 2.82 11.75 7.60
CA ALA A 282 2.36 13.05 7.11
C ALA A 282 3.10 13.48 5.83
N ALA A 283 4.40 13.20 5.74
CA ALA A 283 5.18 13.47 4.53
C ALA A 283 4.73 12.56 3.37
N LEU A 284 4.53 11.27 3.63
CA LEU A 284 4.05 10.31 2.62
C LEU A 284 2.66 10.66 2.07
N GLU A 285 1.74 11.12 2.92
CA GLU A 285 0.43 11.58 2.46
C GLU A 285 0.53 12.84 1.60
N ALA A 286 1.49 13.73 1.89
CA ALA A 286 1.70 14.95 1.11
C ALA A 286 2.13 14.65 -0.34
N THR A 287 2.67 13.46 -0.61
CA THR A 287 2.98 13.01 -1.97
C THR A 287 1.73 12.55 -2.74
N GLY A 288 0.53 12.59 -2.15
CA GLY A 288 -0.70 12.10 -2.76
C GLY A 288 -0.81 10.58 -2.83
N SER A 289 -0.01 9.85 -2.04
CA SER A 289 0.01 8.39 -2.01
C SER A 289 -0.96 7.80 -1.00
N ARG A 290 -1.49 6.61 -1.31
CA ARG A 290 -2.06 5.73 -0.27
C ARG A 290 -0.92 5.16 0.56
N VAL A 291 -0.95 5.41 1.86
CA VAL A 291 0.05 4.86 2.78
C VAL A 291 -0.47 3.59 3.43
N VAL A 292 0.32 2.53 3.31
CA VAL A 292 0.13 1.25 4.01
C VAL A 292 1.34 1.04 4.91
N TRP A 293 1.11 0.78 6.19
CA TRP A 293 2.18 0.50 7.15
C TRP A 293 2.01 -0.92 7.67
N THR A 294 3.05 -1.72 7.58
CA THR A 294 3.04 -3.11 8.03
C THR A 294 3.56 -3.19 9.47
N GLY A 295 2.94 -4.07 10.25
CA GLY A 295 3.55 -4.57 11.47
C GLY A 295 4.72 -5.49 11.15
N TYR A 296 5.30 -6.05 12.20
CA TYR A 296 6.25 -7.14 12.14
C TYR A 296 5.54 -8.46 12.51
N TYR A 297 6.17 -9.57 12.15
CA TYR A 297 5.64 -10.91 12.40
C TYR A 297 6.23 -11.51 13.67
N GLY A 298 5.51 -12.48 14.25
CA GLY A 298 6.03 -13.29 15.36
C GLY A 298 7.29 -14.05 14.93
N ILE A 299 8.29 -14.08 15.80
CA ILE A 299 9.58 -14.74 15.53
C ILE A 299 9.81 -15.97 16.42
N ASP A 300 8.81 -16.32 17.23
CA ASP A 300 8.80 -17.56 17.98
C ASP A 300 8.87 -18.78 17.05
N GLY A 301 9.59 -19.81 17.49
CA GLY A 301 9.83 -21.00 16.69
C GLY A 301 10.88 -20.84 15.59
N THR A 302 11.51 -19.66 15.45
CA THR A 302 12.60 -19.47 14.48
C THR A 302 13.79 -20.36 14.83
N ARG A 303 14.26 -21.13 13.85
CA ARG A 303 15.46 -21.97 13.96
C ARG A 303 16.68 -21.24 13.40
N LEU A 304 17.80 -21.26 14.14
CA LEU A 304 19.08 -20.72 13.63
C LEU A 304 19.91 -21.77 12.92
N VAL A 305 19.90 -22.99 13.44
CA VAL A 305 20.54 -24.18 12.87
C VAL A 305 19.65 -25.40 13.13
N PRO A 306 19.87 -26.52 12.42
CA PRO A 306 19.10 -27.74 12.65
C PRO A 306 19.12 -28.16 14.13
N GLY A 307 17.93 -28.28 14.73
CA GLY A 307 17.75 -28.73 16.11
C GLY A 307 17.89 -27.65 17.19
N TRP A 308 18.09 -26.38 16.82
CA TRP A 308 18.19 -25.29 17.80
C TRP A 308 17.24 -24.12 17.48
N THR A 309 16.40 -23.80 18.46
CA THR A 309 15.38 -22.75 18.42
C THR A 309 15.63 -21.81 19.60
N PRO A 310 16.38 -20.71 19.44
CA PRO A 310 16.73 -19.79 20.53
C PRO A 310 15.54 -19.02 21.11
N ILE A 311 14.42 -18.98 20.38
CA ILE A 311 13.18 -18.34 20.77
C ILE A 311 12.09 -19.42 20.68
N GLY A 312 12.09 -20.32 21.67
CA GLY A 312 11.12 -21.41 21.75
C GLY A 312 9.78 -20.94 22.31
N GLU A 313 8.92 -21.91 22.63
CA GLU A 313 7.57 -21.67 23.15
C GLU A 313 7.60 -20.92 24.49
N GLU A 314 8.64 -21.13 25.29
CA GLU A 314 8.90 -20.46 26.57
C GLU A 314 9.09 -18.95 26.43
N CYS A 315 9.48 -18.48 25.25
CA CYS A 315 9.69 -17.07 24.94
C CYS A 315 8.52 -16.44 24.18
N ALA A 316 7.66 -17.25 23.56
CA ALA A 316 6.63 -16.79 22.63
C ALA A 316 5.72 -15.72 23.22
N ALA A 317 5.24 -15.91 24.44
CA ALA A 317 4.36 -14.93 25.11
C ALA A 317 5.05 -13.58 25.37
N LEU A 318 6.31 -13.58 25.79
CA LEU A 318 7.06 -12.34 26.04
C LEU A 318 7.41 -11.62 24.74
N MET A 319 7.76 -12.37 23.70
CA MET A 319 8.06 -11.81 22.38
C MET A 319 6.80 -11.25 21.70
N ALA A 320 5.65 -11.92 21.86
CA ALA A 320 4.37 -11.41 21.39
C ALA A 320 3.97 -10.12 22.11
N LEU A 321 4.07 -10.09 23.45
CA LEU A 321 3.83 -8.88 24.23
C LEU A 321 4.75 -7.74 23.82
N ALA A 322 6.01 -8.06 23.53
CA ALA A 322 6.95 -7.09 23.05
C ALA A 322 6.50 -6.53 21.70
N LEU A 323 6.30 -7.40 20.71
CA LEU A 323 5.85 -7.02 19.38
C LEU A 323 4.57 -6.17 19.40
N ASP A 324 3.59 -6.55 20.22
CA ASP A 324 2.34 -5.81 20.44
C ASP A 324 2.57 -4.39 20.97
N ASP A 325 3.52 -4.22 21.89
CA ASP A 325 3.90 -2.91 22.41
C ASP A 325 4.54 -2.03 21.32
N LEU A 326 5.39 -2.61 20.47
CA LEU A 326 5.96 -1.90 19.31
C LEU A 326 4.87 -1.49 18.32
N HIS A 327 3.99 -2.43 17.96
CA HIS A 327 2.86 -2.18 17.06
C HIS A 327 1.96 -1.07 17.61
N ARG A 328 1.67 -1.07 18.91
CA ARG A 328 0.86 -0.02 19.55
C ARG A 328 1.51 1.36 19.43
N VAL A 329 2.83 1.45 19.62
CA VAL A 329 3.58 2.72 19.48
C VAL A 329 3.54 3.23 18.04
N ILE A 330 3.79 2.36 17.06
CA ILE A 330 3.73 2.72 15.64
C ILE A 330 2.32 3.17 15.27
N ARG A 331 1.29 2.37 15.60
CA ARG A 331 -0.11 2.70 15.32
C ARG A 331 -0.56 4.01 15.98
N ARG A 332 -0.05 4.33 17.17
CA ARG A 332 -0.27 5.63 17.81
C ARG A 332 0.27 6.76 16.95
N GLY A 333 1.50 6.63 16.42
CA GLY A 333 2.09 7.61 15.50
C GLY A 333 1.32 7.73 14.19
N LEU A 334 0.79 6.62 13.66
CA LEU A 334 -0.02 6.63 12.43
C LEU A 334 -1.34 7.42 12.60
N ALA A 335 -1.94 7.41 13.79
CA ALA A 335 -3.18 8.14 14.10
C ALA A 335 -4.32 7.95 13.08
N GLY A 336 -4.41 6.77 12.45
CA GLY A 336 -5.42 6.45 11.43
C GLY A 336 -5.16 7.03 10.03
N ARG A 337 -4.01 7.67 9.80
CA ARG A 337 -3.59 8.27 8.52
C ARG A 337 -3.06 7.26 7.50
N ALA A 338 -2.73 6.05 7.95
CA ALA A 338 -2.31 4.95 7.09
C ALA A 338 -3.12 3.68 7.39
N THR A 339 -3.24 2.82 6.39
CA THR A 339 -3.76 1.46 6.58
C THR A 339 -2.72 0.63 7.33
N TRP A 340 -3.07 0.12 8.51
CA TRP A 340 -2.24 -0.83 9.26
C TRP A 340 -2.48 -2.27 8.77
N VAL A 341 -1.40 -2.99 8.46
CA VAL A 341 -1.43 -4.42 8.17
C VAL A 341 -0.84 -5.18 9.36
N GLU A 342 -1.68 -5.91 10.08
CA GLU A 342 -1.26 -6.70 11.22
C GLU A 342 -0.54 -7.97 10.78
N LEU A 343 0.73 -8.12 11.16
CA LEU A 343 1.54 -9.29 10.83
C LEU A 343 1.86 -10.15 12.07
N GLY A 344 1.57 -9.68 13.29
CA GLY A 344 1.99 -10.36 14.53
C GLY A 344 1.45 -11.78 14.70
N HIS A 345 0.33 -12.10 14.05
CA HIS A 345 -0.28 -13.44 14.06
C HIS A 345 -0.16 -14.17 12.72
N VAL A 346 0.52 -13.58 11.73
CA VAL A 346 0.71 -14.18 10.43
C VAL A 346 1.88 -15.16 10.52
N PRO A 347 1.70 -16.44 10.16
CA PRO A 347 2.80 -17.40 10.16
C PRO A 347 3.76 -17.09 9.01
N VAL A 348 4.83 -16.35 9.32
CA VAL A 348 5.88 -15.98 8.37
C VAL A 348 7.03 -16.96 8.50
N SER A 349 7.33 -17.69 7.42
CA SER A 349 8.50 -18.56 7.37
C SER A 349 9.78 -17.73 7.29
N THR A 350 10.81 -18.13 8.03
CA THR A 350 12.06 -17.38 8.22
C THR A 350 13.28 -18.15 7.74
N GLN A 351 14.30 -17.41 7.34
CA GLN A 351 15.63 -17.94 7.03
C GLN A 351 16.29 -18.55 8.28
N TRP A 352 17.21 -19.51 8.07
CA TRP A 352 18.02 -20.07 9.16
C TRP A 352 19.29 -19.22 9.35
N TRP A 353 19.35 -18.40 10.41
CA TRP A 353 20.51 -17.54 10.65
C TRP A 353 20.60 -17.00 12.08
N ALA A 354 21.81 -16.87 12.64
CA ALA A 354 22.04 -16.19 13.93
C ALA A 354 21.96 -14.65 13.79
N GLY A 355 20.77 -14.10 14.00
CA GLY A 355 20.47 -12.67 13.97
C GLY A 355 18.96 -12.41 13.94
N TRP A 356 18.53 -11.26 13.40
CA TRP A 356 17.09 -11.03 13.16
C TRP A 356 16.57 -12.06 12.14
N PRO A 357 15.51 -12.81 12.46
CA PRO A 357 15.00 -13.85 11.58
C PRO A 357 14.24 -13.25 10.40
N HIS A 358 14.99 -12.93 9.34
CA HIS A 358 14.45 -12.41 8.10
C HIS A 358 13.53 -13.44 7.43
N PRO A 359 12.48 -13.00 6.69
CA PRO A 359 11.59 -13.92 6.00
C PRO A 359 12.36 -14.69 4.92
N ASP A 360 12.01 -15.95 4.70
CA ASP A 360 12.43 -16.67 3.49
C ASP A 360 11.51 -16.32 2.31
N ALA A 361 11.67 -17.00 1.17
CA ALA A 361 10.82 -16.77 0.00
C ALA A 361 9.32 -16.98 0.30
N GLU A 362 8.97 -17.97 1.13
CA GLU A 362 7.57 -18.21 1.51
C GLU A 362 7.09 -17.14 2.49
N GLY A 363 7.92 -16.73 3.44
CA GLY A 363 7.62 -15.62 4.33
C GLY A 363 7.34 -14.32 3.57
N HIS A 364 8.19 -13.96 2.61
CA HIS A 364 7.96 -12.79 1.76
C HIS A 364 6.69 -12.91 0.92
N ARG A 365 6.40 -14.09 0.36
CA ARG A 365 5.12 -14.34 -0.33
C ARG A 365 3.95 -14.08 0.60
N ARG A 366 3.96 -14.66 1.79
CA ARG A 366 2.89 -14.51 2.77
C ARG A 366 2.66 -13.06 3.15
N ILE A 367 3.72 -12.33 3.47
CA ILE A 367 3.63 -10.89 3.79
C ILE A 367 3.03 -10.12 2.60
N GLY A 368 3.51 -10.37 1.38
CA GLY A 368 3.00 -9.71 0.17
C GLY A 368 1.50 -9.92 -0.04
N THR A 369 1.00 -11.14 0.18
CA THR A 369 -0.43 -11.47 0.09
C THR A 369 -1.27 -10.73 1.14
N GLU A 370 -0.82 -10.68 2.40
CA GLU A 370 -1.55 -9.96 3.46
C GLU A 370 -1.62 -8.45 3.17
N VAL A 371 -0.51 -7.87 2.69
CA VAL A 371 -0.48 -6.46 2.29
C VAL A 371 -1.39 -6.21 1.08
N ALA A 372 -1.38 -7.09 0.08
CA ALA A 372 -2.23 -6.96 -1.09
C ALA A 372 -3.73 -6.98 -0.71
N ALA A 373 -4.12 -7.84 0.23
CA ALA A 373 -5.48 -7.95 0.72
C ALA A 373 -5.99 -6.65 1.37
N ALA A 374 -5.09 -5.90 2.03
CA ALA A 374 -5.41 -4.61 2.65
C ALA A 374 -5.56 -3.45 1.65
N ILE A 375 -5.11 -3.61 0.40
CA ILE A 375 -5.23 -2.58 -0.62
C ILE A 375 -6.55 -2.76 -1.39
N PRO A 376 -7.45 -1.75 -1.34
CA PRO A 376 -8.70 -1.83 -2.06
C PRO A 376 -8.47 -1.61 -3.56
N VAL A 377 -9.11 -2.46 -4.36
CA VAL A 377 -9.13 -2.39 -5.83
C VAL A 377 -10.57 -2.17 -6.31
N ALA A 378 -10.71 -1.66 -7.52
CA ALA A 378 -12.00 -1.51 -8.18
C ALA A 378 -12.80 -2.83 -8.19
N GLY A 379 -14.13 -2.73 -8.06
CA GLY A 379 -15.06 -3.86 -8.02
C GLY A 379 -15.72 -4.20 -9.35
#